data_AF-D3FRG6-F1
#
_entry.id   AF-D3FRG6-F1
#
_cell.length_a   1.000
_cell.length_b   1.000
_cell.length_c   1.000
_cell.angle_alpha   90.00
_cell.angle_beta   90.00
_cell.angle_gamma   90.00
#
_symmetry.space_group_name_H-M   'P 1'
#
loop_
_entity.id
_entity.type
_entity.pdbx_description
1 polymer ?
#
loop_
_entity_poly.entity_id
_entity_poly.type
_entity_poly.pdbx_seq_one_letter_code
_entity_poly.pdbx_strand_id
1 'polypeptide(L)'
;MMRLLRVGGRLVFYPFFFFIAVSILIGPFLAIDDIRTMLQYGTPTGSVYLFMIGLCSFFLYLSIRIETLSWIYTKWPILWPILQMGLFMLIGLGLGATFLNSWAEHNFPSKGFAIFLAIVSFIGVRVLMSWWFHRHPASSLFANRRAM
;
A
#
# COMPACT_ATOMS: atom_id res chain seq x y z
N MET A 1 10.51 -23.01 24.90
CA MET A 1 11.09 -21.78 24.30
C MET A 1 10.42 -21.36 22.99
N MET A 2 10.32 -22.24 21.97
CA MET A 2 9.69 -21.92 20.67
C MET A 2 8.22 -21.46 20.72
N ARG A 3 7.40 -21.99 21.63
CA ARG A 3 5.99 -21.55 21.79
C ARG A 3 5.85 -20.14 22.39
N LEU A 4 6.71 -19.77 23.32
CA LEU A 4 6.73 -18.45 23.96
C LEU A 4 7.14 -17.35 22.97
N LEU A 5 8.18 -17.59 22.16
CA LEU A 5 8.58 -16.68 21.07
C LEU A 5 7.48 -16.54 20.00
N ARG A 6 6.76 -17.63 19.70
CA ARG A 6 5.66 -17.64 18.72
C ARG A 6 4.44 -16.86 19.20
N VAL A 7 4.12 -16.90 20.50
CA VAL A 7 3.01 -16.14 21.10
C VAL A 7 3.41 -14.67 21.29
N GLY A 8 4.62 -14.41 21.80
CA GLY A 8 5.13 -13.04 21.97
C GLY A 8 5.24 -12.29 20.64
N GLY A 9 5.74 -12.95 19.60
CA GLY A 9 5.82 -12.35 18.26
C GLY A 9 4.46 -11.97 17.67
N ARG A 10 3.41 -12.76 17.93
CA ARG A 10 2.03 -12.41 17.54
C ARG A 10 1.51 -11.18 18.28
N LEU A 11 1.74 -11.14 19.59
CA LEU A 11 1.28 -10.06 20.47
C LEU A 11 1.86 -8.71 20.08
N VAL A 12 3.12 -8.69 19.64
CA VAL A 12 3.75 -7.47 19.14
C VAL A 12 3.33 -7.16 17.71
N PHE A 13 3.29 -8.16 16.81
CA PHE A 13 3.05 -7.94 15.38
C PHE A 13 1.64 -7.42 15.08
N TYR A 14 0.59 -7.98 15.69
CA TYR A 14 -0.79 -7.66 15.30
C TYR A 14 -1.20 -6.20 15.58
N PRO A 15 -0.81 -5.57 16.69
CA PRO A 15 -1.00 -4.13 16.87
C PRO A 15 -0.36 -3.30 15.75
N PHE A 16 0.90 -3.56 15.39
CA PHE A 16 1.55 -2.85 14.28
C PHE A 16 0.88 -3.15 12.94
N PHE A 17 0.54 -4.41 12.68
CA PHE A 17 -0.18 -4.81 11.48
C PHE A 17 -1.53 -4.11 11.35
N PHE A 18 -2.26 -3.90 12.45
CA PHE A 18 -3.49 -3.14 12.46
C PHE A 18 -3.27 -1.69 12.00
N PHE A 19 -2.26 -1.00 12.52
CA PHE A 19 -1.91 0.34 12.06
C PHE A 19 -1.51 0.37 10.58
N ILE A 20 -0.77 -0.63 10.11
CA ILE A 20 -0.42 -0.78 8.70
C ILE A 20 -1.66 -0.99 7.83
N ALA A 21 -2.58 -1.87 8.25
CA ALA A 21 -3.82 -2.12 7.53
C ALA A 21 -4.68 -0.86 7.42
N VAL A 22 -4.81 -0.10 8.51
CA VAL A 22 -5.50 1.19 8.52
C VAL A 22 -4.79 2.19 7.59
N SER A 23 -3.45 2.24 7.63
CA SER A 23 -2.65 3.15 6.78
C SER A 23 -2.80 2.82 5.29
N ILE A 24 -2.91 1.55 4.93
CA ILE A 24 -3.17 1.10 3.56
C ILE A 24 -4.56 1.53 3.08
N LEU A 25 -5.56 1.49 3.95
CA LEU A 25 -6.94 1.84 3.60
C LEU A 25 -7.17 3.35 3.55
N ILE A 26 -6.59 4.09 4.50
CA ILE A 26 -6.78 5.54 4.63
C ILE A 26 -5.76 6.31 3.77
N GLY A 27 -4.55 5.78 3.59
CA GLY A 27 -3.44 6.43 2.89
C GLY A 27 -3.78 6.96 1.48
N PRO A 28 -4.53 6.23 0.63
CA PRO A 28 -5.00 6.75 -0.64
C PRO A 28 -5.81 8.04 -0.52
N PHE A 29 -6.67 8.17 0.49
CA PHE A 29 -7.48 9.37 0.70
C PHE A 29 -6.61 10.55 1.14
N LEU A 30 -5.63 10.31 2.01
CA LEU A 30 -4.65 11.33 2.42
C LEU A 30 -3.82 11.80 1.22
N ALA A 31 -3.36 10.88 0.37
CA ALA A 31 -2.62 11.24 -0.82
C ALA A 31 -3.43 12.11 -1.80
N ILE A 32 -4.74 11.86 -1.94
CA ILE A 32 -5.61 12.70 -2.77
C ILE A 32 -5.74 14.11 -2.21
N ASP A 33 -5.92 14.24 -0.89
CA ASP A 33 -6.04 15.53 -0.22
C ASP A 33 -4.74 16.35 -0.34
N ASP A 34 -3.60 15.70 -0.16
CA ASP A 34 -2.27 16.30 -0.36
C ASP A 34 -2.05 16.73 -1.81
N ILE A 35 -2.36 15.87 -2.79
CA ILE A 35 -2.26 16.21 -4.22
C ILE A 35 -3.11 17.44 -4.53
N ARG A 36 -4.35 17.49 -4.01
CA ARG A 36 -5.23 18.63 -4.20
C ARG A 36 -4.62 19.90 -3.60
N THR A 37 -4.08 19.81 -2.39
CA THR A 37 -3.44 20.92 -1.69
C THR A 37 -2.23 21.44 -2.45
N MET A 38 -1.33 20.57 -2.93
CA MET A 38 -0.17 20.95 -3.76
C MET A 38 -0.60 21.65 -5.05
N LEU A 39 -1.65 21.15 -5.73
CA LEU A 39 -2.11 21.73 -6.98
C LEU A 39 -2.78 23.10 -6.80
N GLN A 40 -3.49 23.30 -5.69
CA GLN A 40 -4.21 24.53 -5.35
C GLN A 40 -3.27 25.63 -4.83
N TYR A 41 -2.42 25.29 -3.86
CA TYR A 41 -1.60 26.28 -3.15
C TYR A 41 -0.15 26.33 -3.63
N GLY A 42 0.31 25.34 -4.43
CA GLY A 42 1.69 25.29 -4.91
C GLY A 42 2.71 25.00 -3.80
N THR A 43 2.26 24.57 -2.62
CA THR A 43 3.10 24.31 -1.45
C THR A 43 3.36 22.81 -1.29
N PRO A 44 4.59 22.38 -0.97
CA PRO A 44 4.90 20.98 -0.67
C PRO A 44 4.23 20.55 0.64
N THR A 45 3.75 19.31 0.71
CA THR A 45 3.14 18.73 1.93
C THR A 45 4.00 17.62 2.57
N GLY A 46 5.17 17.33 2.00
CA GLY A 46 6.18 16.41 2.55
C GLY A 46 6.29 15.07 1.79
N SER A 47 7.41 14.36 1.97
CA SER A 47 7.80 13.16 1.20
C SER A 47 7.57 11.83 1.94
N VAL A 48 6.49 11.72 2.71
CA VAL A 48 6.26 10.57 3.62
C VAL A 48 5.77 9.31 2.88
N TYR A 49 5.22 9.45 1.67
CA TYR A 49 4.56 8.36 0.95
C TYR A 49 5.49 7.19 0.59
N LEU A 50 6.74 7.46 0.15
CA LEU A 50 7.68 6.39 -0.18
C LEU A 50 8.03 5.55 1.05
N PHE A 51 8.21 6.20 2.20
CA PHE A 51 8.43 5.51 3.46
C PHE A 51 7.21 4.68 3.86
N MET A 52 6.00 5.24 3.79
CA MET A 52 4.76 4.51 4.07
C MET A 52 4.58 3.28 3.15
N ILE A 53 4.83 3.44 1.85
CA ILE A 53 4.75 2.35 0.88
C ILE A 53 5.74 1.23 1.26
N GLY A 54 6.99 1.57 1.56
CA GLY A 54 8.01 0.61 1.95
C GLY A 54 7.63 -0.14 3.23
N LEU A 55 7.20 0.60 4.26
CA LEU A 55 6.78 0.02 5.53
C LEU A 55 5.56 -0.89 5.38
N CYS A 56 4.54 -0.44 4.65
CA CYS A 56 3.33 -1.23 4.40
C CYS A 56 3.64 -2.50 3.62
N SER A 57 4.48 -2.39 2.58
CA SER A 57 4.92 -3.53 1.76
C SER A 57 5.67 -4.56 2.60
N PHE A 58 6.57 -4.10 3.48
CA PHE A 58 7.33 -4.97 4.36
C PHE A 58 6.45 -5.75 5.34
N PHE A 59 5.51 -5.06 6.01
CA PHE A 59 4.60 -5.72 6.96
C PHE A 59 3.61 -6.67 6.27
N LEU A 60 3.11 -6.31 5.09
CA LEU A 60 2.29 -7.23 4.29
C LEU A 60 3.10 -8.46 3.86
N TYR A 61 4.34 -8.29 3.40
CA TYR A 61 5.21 -9.42 3.08
C TYR A 61 5.45 -10.32 4.30
N LEU A 62 5.74 -9.74 5.46
CA LEU A 62 5.98 -10.50 6.70
C LEU A 62 4.74 -11.30 7.12
N SER A 63 3.56 -10.70 6.96
CA SER A 63 2.27 -11.32 7.31
C SER A 63 1.94 -12.58 6.49
N ILE A 64 2.42 -12.67 5.24
CA ILE A 64 2.21 -13.86 4.39
C ILE A 64 3.37 -14.85 4.49
N ARG A 65 4.59 -14.37 4.75
CA ARG A 65 5.79 -15.22 4.77
C ARG A 65 5.87 -16.06 6.04
N ILE A 66 5.43 -15.51 7.18
CA ILE A 66 5.44 -16.22 8.46
C ILE A 66 4.08 -16.88 8.68
N GLU A 67 4.06 -18.22 8.64
CA GLU A 67 2.84 -19.03 8.82
C GLU A 67 2.08 -18.73 10.11
N THR A 68 2.81 -18.35 11.16
CA THR A 68 2.22 -17.96 12.45
C THR A 68 1.37 -16.68 12.35
N LEU A 69 1.71 -15.78 11.42
CA LEU A 69 1.06 -14.47 11.22
C LEU A 69 -0.01 -14.53 10.13
N SER A 70 0.09 -15.48 9.19
CA SER A 70 -0.88 -15.65 8.10
C SER A 70 -2.26 -16.14 8.56
N TRP A 71 -2.41 -16.49 9.85
CA TRP A 71 -3.66 -16.97 10.43
C TRP A 71 -4.84 -16.01 10.23
N ILE A 72 -4.59 -14.70 10.23
CA ILE A 72 -5.63 -13.69 10.02
C ILE A 72 -6.29 -13.84 8.64
N TYR A 73 -5.51 -14.20 7.61
CA TYR A 73 -6.01 -14.41 6.25
C TYR A 73 -6.76 -15.74 6.11
N THR A 74 -6.48 -16.73 6.96
CA THR A 74 -7.28 -17.95 7.02
C THR A 74 -8.68 -17.70 7.59
N LYS A 75 -8.77 -16.78 8.57
CA LYS A 75 -10.04 -16.37 9.18
C LYS A 75 -10.82 -15.40 8.30
N TRP A 76 -10.12 -14.47 7.63
CA TRP A 76 -10.69 -13.43 6.78
C TRP A 76 -10.01 -13.45 5.41
N PRO A 77 -10.39 -14.37 4.50
CA PRO A 77 -9.71 -14.55 3.21
C PRO A 77 -9.76 -13.31 2.30
N ILE A 78 -10.81 -12.50 2.45
CA ILE A 78 -11.03 -11.26 1.71
C ILE A 78 -10.11 -10.13 2.19
N LEU A 79 -9.54 -10.23 3.40
CA LEU A 79 -8.64 -9.20 3.93
C LEU A 79 -7.39 -9.04 3.06
N TRP A 80 -6.81 -10.14 2.59
CA TRP A 80 -5.63 -10.11 1.73
C TRP A 80 -5.84 -9.31 0.44
N PRO A 81 -6.85 -9.63 -0.41
CA PRO A 81 -7.07 -8.86 -1.62
C PRO A 81 -7.44 -7.40 -1.33
N ILE A 82 -8.19 -7.11 -0.27
CA ILE A 82 -8.47 -5.71 0.12
C ILE A 82 -7.18 -4.95 0.42
N LEU A 83 -6.30 -5.50 1.26
CA LEU A 83 -5.04 -4.85 1.61
C LEU A 83 -4.10 -4.74 0.41
N GLN A 84 -4.09 -5.73 -0.47
CA GLN A 84 -3.30 -5.69 -1.70
C GLN A 84 -3.80 -4.60 -2.66
N MET A 85 -5.12 -4.47 -2.83
CA MET A 85 -5.72 -3.40 -3.64
C MET A 85 -5.43 -2.01 -3.04
N GLY A 86 -5.59 -1.86 -1.72
CA GLY A 86 -5.25 -0.62 -1.02
C GLY A 86 -3.78 -0.25 -1.18
N LEU A 87 -2.87 -1.23 -1.09
CA LEU A 87 -1.43 -0.99 -1.25
C LEU A 87 -1.12 -0.51 -2.67
N PHE A 88 -1.70 -1.12 -3.70
CA PHE A 88 -1.51 -0.65 -5.08
C PHE A 88 -2.04 0.77 -5.26
N MET A 89 -3.22 1.09 -4.72
CA MET A 89 -3.76 2.45 -4.77
C MET A 89 -2.82 3.45 -4.09
N LEU A 90 -2.29 3.08 -2.91
CA LEU A 90 -1.32 3.90 -2.18
C LEU A 90 -0.02 4.09 -2.97
N ILE A 91 0.47 3.07 -3.68
CA ILE A 91 1.65 3.18 -4.54
C ILE A 91 1.39 4.17 -5.68
N GLY A 92 0.29 4.01 -6.42
CA GLY A 92 -0.01 4.84 -7.58
C GLY A 92 -0.16 6.33 -7.21
N LEU A 93 -0.91 6.60 -6.14
CA LEU A 93 -1.14 7.95 -5.64
C LEU A 93 0.09 8.51 -4.91
N GLY A 94 0.79 7.71 -4.10
CA GLY A 94 1.99 8.14 -3.39
C GLY A 94 3.15 8.51 -4.33
N LEU A 95 3.31 7.78 -5.44
CA LEU A 95 4.26 8.17 -6.49
C LEU A 95 3.83 9.49 -7.17
N GLY A 96 2.54 9.65 -7.46
CA GLY A 96 2.02 10.89 -8.04
C GLY A 96 2.22 12.09 -7.12
N ALA A 97 1.93 11.93 -5.84
CA ALA A 97 2.18 12.92 -4.79
C ALA A 97 3.67 13.24 -4.69
N THR A 98 4.56 12.26 -4.83
CA THR A 98 6.02 12.48 -4.79
C THR A 98 6.49 13.35 -5.96
N PHE A 99 5.99 13.13 -7.18
CA PHE A 99 6.33 13.97 -8.34
C PHE A 99 5.79 15.40 -8.19
N LEU A 100 4.57 15.55 -7.69
CA LEU A 100 3.98 16.88 -7.44
C LEU A 100 4.68 17.61 -6.30
N ASN A 101 5.09 16.90 -5.25
CA ASN A 101 5.86 17.47 -4.16
C ASN A 101 7.24 17.94 -4.64
N SER A 102 7.90 17.15 -5.49
CA SER A 102 9.18 17.54 -6.11
C SER A 102 9.04 18.84 -6.93
N TRP A 103 7.96 18.96 -7.70
CA TRP A 103 7.65 20.21 -8.41
C TRP A 103 7.41 21.37 -7.44
N ALA A 104 6.58 21.19 -6.41
CA ALA A 104 6.24 22.25 -5.47
C ALA A 104 7.46 22.73 -4.64
N GLU A 105 8.40 21.83 -4.33
CA GLU A 105 9.57 22.12 -3.52
C GLU A 105 10.73 22.70 -4.34
N HIS A 106 11.03 22.11 -5.49
CA HIS A 106 12.24 22.42 -6.26
C HIS A 106 11.96 23.16 -7.57
N ASN A 107 10.69 23.42 -7.91
CA ASN A 107 10.26 23.85 -9.25
C ASN A 107 10.75 22.92 -10.38
N PHE A 108 11.07 21.67 -10.03
CA PHE A 108 11.58 20.66 -10.95
C PHE A 108 10.93 19.29 -10.65
N PRO A 109 10.30 18.64 -11.63
CA PRO A 109 10.10 19.06 -13.03
C PRO A 109 9.03 20.16 -13.18
N SER A 110 8.76 20.64 -14.41
CA SER A 110 7.71 21.63 -14.66
C SER A 110 6.32 21.15 -14.21
N LYS A 111 5.42 22.06 -13.80
CA LYS A 111 4.09 21.72 -13.27
C LYS A 111 3.32 20.74 -14.16
N GLY A 112 3.27 21.03 -15.47
CA GLY A 112 2.58 20.18 -16.44
C GLY A 112 3.19 18.79 -16.54
N PHE A 113 4.52 18.68 -16.49
CA PHE A 113 5.20 17.40 -16.52
C PHE A 113 5.01 16.61 -15.22
N ALA A 114 5.02 17.27 -14.06
CA ALA A 114 4.73 16.64 -12.77
C ALA A 114 3.31 16.08 -12.72
N ILE A 115 2.32 16.83 -13.22
CA ILE A 115 0.93 16.37 -13.36
C ILE A 115 0.84 15.17 -14.30
N PHE A 116 1.53 15.22 -15.45
CA PHE A 116 1.58 14.11 -16.39
C PHE A 116 2.16 12.84 -15.74
N LEU A 117 3.28 12.96 -15.03
CA LEU A 117 3.89 11.84 -14.29
C LEU A 117 2.95 11.27 -13.22
N ALA A 118 2.22 12.13 -12.49
CA ALA A 118 1.25 11.69 -11.50
C ALA A 118 0.05 10.94 -12.11
N ILE A 119 -0.43 11.37 -13.28
CA ILE A 119 -1.48 10.65 -14.02
C ILE A 119 -0.95 9.30 -14.51
N VAL A 120 0.25 9.29 -15.09
CA VAL A 120 0.88 8.06 -15.60
C VAL A 120 1.16 7.07 -14.46
N SER A 121 1.57 7.52 -13.27
CA SER A 121 1.78 6.63 -12.12
C SER A 121 0.47 5.98 -11.68
N PHE A 122 -0.61 6.74 -11.61
CA PHE A 122 -1.92 6.21 -11.25
C PHE A 122 -2.44 5.21 -12.30
N ILE A 123 -2.43 5.59 -13.59
CA ILE A 123 -2.88 4.72 -14.68
C ILE A 123 -2.02 3.45 -14.75
N GLY A 124 -0.70 3.59 -14.68
CA GLY A 124 0.24 2.47 -14.75
C GLY A 124 -0.05 1.44 -13.66
N VAL A 125 -0.26 1.88 -12.42
CA VAL A 125 -0.62 0.97 -11.32
C VAL A 125 -2.01 0.37 -11.49
N ARG A 126 -2.99 1.12 -12.00
CA ARG A 126 -4.34 0.59 -12.29
C ARG A 126 -4.33 -0.49 -13.37
N VAL A 127 -3.55 -0.30 -14.44
CA VAL A 127 -3.37 -1.28 -15.51
C VAL A 127 -2.65 -2.51 -14.97
N LEU A 128 -1.55 -2.32 -14.22
CA LEU A 128 -0.80 -3.43 -13.62
C LEU A 128 -1.68 -4.24 -12.66
N MET A 129 -2.46 -3.56 -11.83
CA MET A 129 -3.42 -4.20 -10.91
C MET A 129 -4.47 -5.00 -11.68
N SER A 130 -5.06 -4.42 -12.72
CA SER A 130 -6.08 -5.09 -13.54
C SER A 130 -5.52 -6.33 -14.24
N TRP A 131 -4.32 -6.20 -14.82
CA TRP A 131 -3.59 -7.32 -15.43
C TRP A 131 -3.24 -8.41 -14.41
N TRP A 132 -2.78 -8.02 -13.21
CA TRP A 132 -2.44 -8.95 -12.14
C TRP A 132 -3.67 -9.74 -11.68
N PHE A 133 -4.79 -9.07 -11.39
CA PHE A 133 -6.01 -9.73 -10.93
C PHE A 133 -6.70 -10.54 -12.03
N HIS A 134 -6.49 -10.20 -13.30
CA HIS A 134 -6.93 -11.04 -14.42
C HIS A 134 -6.15 -12.37 -14.46
N ARG A 135 -4.83 -12.36 -14.22
CA ARG A 135 -3.98 -13.56 -14.27
C ARG A 135 -3.97 -14.36 -12.98
N HIS A 136 -4.11 -13.68 -11.85
CA HIS A 136 -4.17 -14.24 -10.51
C HIS A 136 -5.46 -13.75 -9.86
N PRO A 137 -6.61 -14.38 -10.16
CA PRO A 137 -7.89 -13.98 -9.60
C PRO A 137 -7.79 -13.98 -8.08
N ALA A 138 -8.55 -13.10 -7.44
CA ALA A 138 -8.62 -12.95 -5.99
C ALA A 138 -9.21 -14.19 -5.25
N SER A 139 -9.14 -15.38 -5.85
CA SER A 139 -9.24 -16.65 -5.14
C SER A 139 -8.09 -16.71 -4.16
N SER A 140 -8.41 -16.76 -2.86
CA SER A 140 -7.38 -16.75 -1.84
C SER A 140 -6.42 -17.93 -2.04
N LEU A 141 -5.12 -17.65 -1.94
CA LEU A 141 -4.05 -18.67 -1.85
C LEU A 141 -4.35 -19.68 -0.71
N PHE A 142 -5.21 -19.28 0.23
CA PHE A 142 -5.68 -20.02 1.39
C PHE A 142 -6.97 -20.85 1.16
N ALA A 143 -7.74 -20.60 0.10
CA ALA A 143 -8.88 -21.43 -0.28
C ALA A 143 -8.39 -22.74 -0.92
N ASN A 144 -7.32 -22.67 -1.72
CA ASN A 144 -6.72 -23.85 -2.35
C ASN A 144 -5.98 -24.78 -1.37
N ARG A 145 -5.49 -24.26 -0.23
CA ARG A 145 -4.91 -25.10 0.84
C ARG A 145 -5.93 -25.95 1.61
N ARG A 146 -7.24 -25.75 1.40
CA ARG A 146 -8.28 -26.62 1.99
C ARG A 146 -8.59 -27.85 1.12
N ALA A 147 -8.06 -27.90 -0.11
CA ALA A 147 -8.28 -28.98 -1.06
C ALA A 147 -7.09 -29.97 -1.16
N MET A 148 -6.03 -29.75 -0.37
CA MET A 148 -4.92 -30.69 -0.13
C MET A 148 -4.96 -31.12 1.34
#